data_AF-A0A966WNA4-F1
#
_entry.id   AF-A0A966WNA4-F1
#
_cell.length_a   1.000
_cell.length_b   1.000
_cell.length_c   1.000
_cell.angle_alpha   90.00
_cell.angle_beta   90.00
_cell.angle_gamma   90.00
#
_symmetry.space_group_name_H-M   'P 1'
#
loop_
_entity.id
_entity.type
_entity.pdbx_description
1 polymer ?
#
loop_
_entity_poly.entity_id
_entity_poly.type
_entity_poly.pdbx_seq_one_letter_code
_entity_poly.pdbx_strand_id
1 'polypeptide(L)'
;PEAWDFDHIDWESFSLPELKVDTWGGFVFINFDEQCESLLDYLEILPEHFATFALEDRYKAIHVAKIMPCNWKLCAEAFVEAYHVSSAHPQTVAYYGDSNTQYDTWPGVRHINRMISAQGVPSPSVTHITETMTRAMMERDTPFFKSQDESIDGDTPRQYFANVARDKIAKTAGRDFSTLSDS
;
A
#
# COMPACT_ATOMS: atom_id res chain seq x y z
N PRO A 1 -3.32 -4.56 52.48
CA PRO A 1 -2.83 -5.83 51.93
C PRO A 1 -1.58 -5.59 51.11
N GLU A 2 -0.54 -6.36 51.39
CA GLU A 2 0.81 -6.25 50.82
C GLU A 2 1.25 -7.63 50.30
N ALA A 3 2.29 -7.70 49.47
CA ALA A 3 2.71 -8.95 48.81
C ALA A 3 3.03 -10.10 49.80
N TRP A 4 3.52 -9.78 50.99
CA TRP A 4 3.79 -10.76 52.04
C TRP A 4 2.54 -11.38 52.68
N ASP A 5 1.34 -10.81 52.47
CA ASP A 5 0.07 -11.38 52.95
C ASP A 5 -0.39 -12.56 52.07
N PHE A 6 0.33 -12.87 50.97
CA PHE A 6 -0.07 -13.81 49.91
C PHE A 6 1.06 -14.76 49.49
N ASP A 7 1.79 -15.30 50.45
CA ASP A 7 2.87 -16.28 50.26
C ASP A 7 2.48 -17.56 49.49
N HIS A 8 1.20 -17.92 49.50
CA HIS A 8 0.61 -19.06 48.79
C HIS A 8 0.24 -18.77 47.33
N ILE A 9 0.35 -17.52 46.88
CA ILE A 9 0.10 -17.15 45.48
C ILE A 9 1.38 -17.38 44.67
N ASP A 10 1.28 -18.26 43.67
CA ASP A 10 2.24 -18.33 42.59
C ASP A 10 1.94 -17.22 41.57
N TRP A 11 2.63 -16.09 41.69
CA TRP A 11 2.40 -14.92 40.83
C TRP A 11 2.64 -15.20 39.33
N GLU A 12 3.46 -16.19 38.98
CA GLU A 12 3.67 -16.57 37.57
C GLU A 12 2.38 -17.15 36.97
N SER A 13 1.64 -17.96 37.74
CA SER A 13 0.36 -18.55 37.31
C SER A 13 -0.79 -17.54 37.10
N PHE A 14 -0.62 -16.30 37.56
CA PHE A 14 -1.59 -15.20 37.41
C PHE A 14 -1.12 -14.12 36.42
N SER A 15 -0.03 -14.38 35.68
CA SER A 15 0.44 -13.48 34.63
C SER A 15 -0.52 -13.45 33.45
N LEU A 16 -0.50 -12.34 32.69
CA LEU A 16 -1.27 -12.25 31.45
C LEU A 16 -0.72 -13.25 30.43
N PRO A 17 -1.58 -13.89 29.60
CA PRO A 17 -1.12 -14.71 28.50
C PRO A 17 -0.22 -13.91 27.56
N GLU A 18 0.91 -14.50 27.16
CA GLU A 18 1.85 -13.89 26.21
C GLU A 18 1.44 -14.20 24.76
N LEU A 19 1.91 -13.36 23.83
CA LEU A 19 1.77 -13.56 22.39
C LEU A 19 3.12 -13.34 21.71
N LYS A 20 3.33 -13.98 20.57
CA LYS A 20 4.48 -13.63 19.72
C LYS A 20 4.23 -12.25 19.13
N VAL A 21 5.21 -11.38 19.25
CA VAL A 21 5.17 -10.01 18.73
C VAL A 21 6.45 -9.76 17.96
N ASP A 22 6.31 -9.13 16.79
CA ASP A 22 7.44 -8.68 15.99
C ASP A 22 7.05 -7.38 15.26
N THR A 23 8.04 -6.72 14.65
CA THR A 23 7.85 -5.43 13.98
C THR A 23 8.52 -5.40 12.62
N TRP A 24 7.85 -4.75 11.66
CA TRP A 24 8.44 -4.49 10.34
C TRP A 24 7.86 -3.19 9.75
N GLY A 25 8.72 -2.34 9.20
CA GLY A 25 8.31 -1.10 8.51
C GLY A 25 7.49 -0.13 9.38
N GLY A 26 7.71 -0.09 10.69
CA GLY A 26 6.92 0.73 11.64
C GLY A 26 5.58 0.11 12.07
N PHE A 27 5.24 -1.09 11.61
CA PHE A 27 4.06 -1.83 12.01
C PHE A 27 4.40 -2.88 13.08
N VAL A 28 3.41 -3.18 13.94
CA VAL A 28 3.48 -4.24 14.95
C VAL A 28 2.59 -5.40 14.52
N PHE A 29 3.14 -6.60 14.50
CA PHE A 29 2.44 -7.84 14.18
C PHE A 29 2.39 -8.72 15.42
N ILE A 30 1.26 -9.40 15.59
CA ILE A 30 1.06 -10.38 16.66
C ILE A 30 0.72 -11.73 16.05
N ASN A 31 1.17 -12.81 16.69
CA ASN A 31 0.79 -14.18 16.34
C ASN A 31 0.40 -14.96 17.60
N PHE A 32 -0.73 -15.66 17.51
CA PHE A 32 -1.26 -16.50 18.57
C PHE A 32 -0.61 -17.89 18.59
N ASP A 33 0.04 -18.28 17.49
CA ASP A 33 0.81 -19.52 17.43
C ASP A 33 2.21 -19.30 18.01
N GLU A 34 2.49 -19.92 19.15
CA GLU A 34 3.79 -19.83 19.82
C GLU A 34 4.91 -20.54 19.05
N GLN A 35 4.57 -21.44 18.13
CA GLN A 35 5.49 -22.20 17.30
C GLN A 35 5.59 -21.64 15.86
N CYS A 36 5.13 -20.40 15.65
CA CYS A 36 5.19 -19.76 14.34
C CYS A 36 6.63 -19.53 13.86
N GLU A 37 6.80 -19.44 12.54
CA GLU A 37 8.04 -18.91 11.95
C GLU A 37 8.24 -17.43 12.30
N SER A 38 9.45 -16.91 12.05
CA SER A 38 9.72 -15.48 12.28
C SER A 38 8.88 -14.61 11.33
N LEU A 39 8.59 -13.36 11.72
CA LEU A 39 7.87 -12.44 10.83
C LEU A 39 8.64 -12.23 9.53
N LEU A 40 9.98 -12.11 9.61
CA LEU A 40 10.80 -11.88 8.43
C LEU A 40 10.74 -13.05 7.43
N ASP A 41 10.75 -14.29 7.93
CA ASP A 41 10.60 -15.49 7.08
C ASP A 41 9.20 -15.54 6.43
N TYR A 42 8.17 -15.12 7.16
CA TYR A 42 6.80 -15.05 6.63
C TYR A 42 6.65 -13.97 5.56
N LEU A 43 7.27 -12.79 5.74
CA LEU A 43 7.22 -11.66 4.82
C LEU A 43 8.03 -11.90 3.53
N GLU A 44 8.93 -12.87 3.51
CA GLU A 44 9.70 -13.31 2.34
C GLU A 44 10.34 -12.12 1.59
N ILE A 45 9.89 -11.86 0.36
CA ILE A 45 10.44 -10.83 -0.54
C ILE A 45 9.85 -9.43 -0.30
N LEU A 46 8.82 -9.30 0.55
CA LEU A 46 8.13 -8.03 0.80
C LEU A 46 9.07 -6.92 1.32
N PRO A 47 10.00 -7.18 2.26
CA PRO A 47 10.91 -6.15 2.75
C PRO A 47 11.74 -5.51 1.62
N GLU A 48 12.19 -6.31 0.66
CA GLU A 48 12.98 -5.81 -0.48
C GLU A 48 12.15 -4.91 -1.39
N HIS A 49 10.90 -5.28 -1.67
CA HIS A 49 9.98 -4.45 -2.46
C HIS A 49 9.71 -3.08 -1.85
N PHE A 50 9.75 -2.97 -0.52
CA PHE A 50 9.44 -1.73 0.21
C PHE A 50 10.67 -0.99 0.75
N ALA A 51 11.90 -1.45 0.48
CA ALA A 51 13.13 -0.88 1.04
C ALA A 51 13.30 0.63 0.78
N THR A 52 12.77 1.14 -0.34
CA THR A 52 12.86 2.56 -0.71
C THR A 52 11.77 3.43 -0.10
N PHE A 53 10.72 2.84 0.47
CA PHE A 53 9.52 3.56 0.92
C PHE A 53 9.64 4.20 2.30
N ALA A 54 10.64 3.80 3.09
CA ALA A 54 10.86 4.31 4.45
C ALA A 54 9.59 4.22 5.32
N LEU A 55 8.96 3.05 5.34
CA LEU A 55 7.65 2.88 6.01
C LEU A 55 7.73 3.20 7.51
N GLU A 56 8.88 2.91 8.11
CA GLU A 56 9.22 3.23 9.50
C GLU A 56 9.23 4.73 9.81
N ASP A 57 9.44 5.59 8.81
CA ASP A 57 9.44 7.06 8.91
C ASP A 57 8.05 7.66 8.60
N ARG A 58 6.97 6.95 8.97
CA ARG A 58 5.59 7.37 8.72
C ARG A 58 4.80 7.48 10.02
N TYR A 59 3.74 8.26 9.99
CA TYR A 59 2.79 8.38 11.09
C TYR A 59 1.35 8.28 10.59
N LYS A 60 0.45 7.86 11.47
CA LYS A 60 -0.99 7.78 11.18
C LYS A 60 -1.61 9.18 11.21
N ALA A 61 -1.81 9.78 10.04
CA ALA A 61 -2.48 11.08 9.93
C ALA A 61 -3.99 11.00 10.21
N ILE A 62 -4.65 9.94 9.73
CA ILE A 62 -6.10 9.72 9.86
C ILE A 62 -6.36 8.22 10.07
N HIS A 63 -7.42 7.88 10.82
CA HIS A 63 -7.93 6.52 10.96
C HIS A 63 -9.43 6.51 10.65
N VAL A 64 -9.86 5.68 9.70
CA VAL A 64 -11.27 5.50 9.33
C VAL A 64 -11.63 4.03 9.50
N ALA A 65 -12.75 3.74 10.15
CA ALA A 65 -13.26 2.40 10.34
C ALA A 65 -14.70 2.30 9.84
N LYS A 66 -15.03 1.18 9.19
CA LYS A 66 -16.38 0.89 8.71
C LYS A 66 -16.68 -0.60 8.88
N ILE A 67 -17.86 -0.90 9.40
CA ILE A 67 -18.38 -2.28 9.45
C ILE A 67 -18.94 -2.62 8.07
N MET A 68 -18.37 -3.63 7.43
CA MET A 68 -18.83 -4.14 6.16
C MET A 68 -19.67 -5.41 6.40
N PRO A 69 -20.92 -5.48 5.93
CA PRO A 69 -21.76 -6.68 6.08
C PRO A 69 -21.37 -7.76 5.04
N CYS A 70 -20.07 -8.04 4.93
CA CYS A 70 -19.47 -9.11 4.11
C CYS A 70 -18.62 -10.05 4.96
N ASN A 71 -18.38 -11.27 4.45
CA ASN A 71 -17.27 -12.06 4.94
C ASN A 71 -15.96 -11.32 4.64
N TRP A 72 -15.02 -11.28 5.59
CA TRP A 72 -13.77 -10.54 5.45
C TRP A 72 -12.98 -10.92 4.19
N LYS A 73 -13.08 -12.19 3.72
CA LYS A 73 -12.41 -12.65 2.50
C LYS A 73 -12.92 -11.93 1.26
N LEU A 74 -14.23 -11.75 1.12
CA LEU A 74 -14.81 -10.99 0.01
C LEU A 74 -14.32 -9.54 0.03
N CYS A 75 -14.22 -8.97 1.24
CA CYS A 75 -13.75 -7.60 1.38
C CYS A 75 -12.24 -7.49 1.01
N ALA A 76 -11.43 -8.53 1.21
CA ALA A 76 -10.03 -8.59 0.79
C ALA A 76 -9.84 -8.94 -0.70
N GLU A 77 -10.68 -9.81 -1.25
CA GLU A 77 -10.67 -10.23 -2.66
C GLU A 77 -10.77 -9.03 -3.61
N ALA A 78 -11.58 -8.02 -3.26
CA ALA A 78 -11.71 -6.78 -4.02
C ALA A 78 -10.42 -5.94 -4.11
N PHE A 79 -9.36 -6.27 -3.37
CA PHE A 79 -8.06 -5.57 -3.40
C PHE A 79 -6.93 -6.41 -4.00
N VAL A 80 -7.22 -7.65 -4.44
CA VAL A 80 -6.25 -8.51 -5.13
C VAL A 80 -6.59 -8.71 -6.61
N GLU A 81 -7.54 -7.93 -7.13
CA GLU A 81 -7.87 -7.85 -8.56
C GLU A 81 -8.32 -6.45 -8.96
N ALA A 82 -8.23 -6.17 -10.26
CA ALA A 82 -8.64 -4.91 -10.89
C ALA A 82 -9.81 -5.08 -11.89
N TYR A 83 -10.39 -6.28 -12.02
CA TYR A 83 -11.45 -6.59 -12.97
C TYR A 83 -12.71 -5.74 -12.72
N HIS A 84 -13.06 -5.48 -11.45
CA HIS A 84 -14.26 -4.69 -11.12
C HIS A 84 -14.11 -3.20 -11.44
N VAL A 85 -12.88 -2.70 -11.68
CA VAL A 85 -12.60 -1.26 -11.69
C VAL A 85 -13.35 -0.52 -12.78
N SER A 86 -13.32 -1.03 -14.02
CA SER A 86 -14.08 -0.48 -15.16
C SER A 86 -15.58 -0.29 -14.88
N SER A 87 -16.16 -1.11 -14.01
CA SER A 87 -17.59 -1.10 -13.71
C SER A 87 -17.95 -0.31 -12.45
N ALA A 88 -17.12 -0.38 -11.41
CA ALA A 88 -17.44 0.15 -10.09
C ALA A 88 -16.75 1.48 -9.76
N HIS A 89 -15.68 1.85 -10.46
CA HIS A 89 -14.94 3.11 -10.24
C HIS A 89 -14.92 3.99 -11.50
N PRO A 90 -16.09 4.43 -12.01
CA PRO A 90 -16.17 5.27 -13.21
C PRO A 90 -15.42 6.61 -13.08
N GLN A 91 -15.09 7.04 -11.86
CA GLN A 91 -14.27 8.23 -11.61
C GLN A 91 -12.79 8.00 -11.95
N THR A 92 -12.27 6.77 -11.78
CA THR A 92 -10.83 6.47 -11.92
C THR A 92 -10.47 5.93 -13.29
N VAL A 93 -11.42 5.41 -14.09
CA VAL A 93 -11.15 4.85 -15.43
C VAL A 93 -10.49 5.83 -16.40
N ALA A 94 -10.51 7.13 -16.12
CA ALA A 94 -9.83 8.13 -16.94
C ALA A 94 -8.30 8.16 -16.75
N TYR A 95 -7.77 7.59 -15.66
CA TYR A 95 -6.35 7.66 -15.31
C TYR A 95 -5.81 6.39 -14.62
N TYR A 96 -6.59 5.31 -14.59
CA TYR A 96 -6.21 4.02 -14.03
C TYR A 96 -6.29 2.91 -15.09
N GLY A 97 -5.15 2.33 -15.45
CA GLY A 97 -5.02 1.23 -16.42
C GLY A 97 -5.40 -0.12 -15.83
N ASP A 98 -6.66 -0.30 -15.45
CA ASP A 98 -7.18 -1.49 -14.76
C ASP A 98 -6.96 -2.80 -15.55
N SER A 99 -7.31 -2.82 -16.83
CA SER A 99 -7.25 -4.03 -17.66
C SER A 99 -5.81 -4.44 -18.00
N ASN A 100 -4.82 -3.55 -17.80
CA ASN A 100 -3.40 -3.81 -17.99
C ASN A 100 -2.66 -4.12 -16.68
N THR A 101 -3.41 -4.37 -15.60
CA THR A 101 -2.83 -4.70 -14.29
C THR A 101 -1.94 -5.95 -14.40
N GLN A 102 -0.70 -5.82 -13.93
CA GLN A 102 0.24 -6.91 -13.81
C GLN A 102 0.03 -7.64 -12.50
N TYR A 103 0.04 -8.98 -12.56
CA TYR A 103 -0.02 -9.86 -11.39
C TYR A 103 1.24 -10.73 -11.37
N ASP A 104 2.00 -10.63 -10.30
CA ASP A 104 3.23 -11.37 -10.13
C ASP A 104 3.08 -12.43 -9.04
N THR A 105 3.56 -13.62 -9.38
CA THR A 105 3.83 -14.71 -8.45
C THR A 105 5.24 -15.23 -8.73
N TRP A 106 5.92 -15.68 -7.68
CA TRP A 106 7.30 -16.15 -7.79
C TRP A 106 7.38 -17.61 -7.36
N PRO A 107 8.05 -18.49 -8.14
CA PRO A 107 8.27 -19.87 -7.72
C PRO A 107 9.00 -19.92 -6.37
N GLY A 108 8.43 -20.64 -5.40
CA GLY A 108 9.01 -20.80 -4.07
C GLY A 108 8.66 -19.70 -3.06
N VAL A 109 7.94 -18.65 -3.46
CA VAL A 109 7.39 -17.63 -2.55
C VAL A 109 5.97 -18.04 -2.16
N ARG A 110 5.70 -18.15 -0.87
CA ARG A 110 4.49 -18.77 -0.30
C ARG A 110 3.39 -17.76 0.00
N HIS A 111 3.75 -16.60 0.53
CA HIS A 111 2.82 -15.68 1.19
C HIS A 111 2.63 -14.36 0.43
N ILE A 112 3.53 -14.04 -0.51
CA ILE A 112 3.55 -12.76 -1.20
C ILE A 112 3.24 -12.91 -2.69
N ASN A 113 2.24 -12.18 -3.15
CA ASN A 113 2.02 -11.85 -4.55
C ASN A 113 2.06 -10.32 -4.72
N ARG A 114 2.05 -9.85 -5.97
CA ARG A 114 2.03 -8.41 -6.24
C ARG A 114 1.08 -8.08 -7.36
N MET A 115 0.36 -6.97 -7.19
CA MET A 115 -0.48 -6.37 -8.20
C MET A 115 0.04 -4.96 -8.51
N ILE A 116 0.32 -4.66 -9.77
CA ILE A 116 0.74 -3.32 -10.23
C ILE A 116 -0.21 -2.86 -11.33
N SER A 117 -0.88 -1.74 -11.09
CA SER A 117 -1.73 -1.08 -12.08
C SER A 117 -1.15 0.27 -12.46
N ALA A 118 -1.04 0.54 -13.75
CA ALA A 118 -0.51 1.79 -14.24
C ALA A 118 -1.47 2.95 -13.92
N GLN A 119 -0.91 4.04 -13.41
CA GLN A 119 -1.58 5.32 -13.18
C GLN A 119 -1.15 6.33 -14.23
N GLY A 120 -1.99 7.33 -14.51
CA GLY A 120 -1.73 8.33 -15.54
C GLY A 120 -1.95 7.82 -16.96
N VAL A 121 -2.73 6.74 -17.11
CA VAL A 121 -3.19 6.21 -18.40
C VAL A 121 -4.67 5.85 -18.27
N PRO A 122 -5.50 6.06 -19.30
CA PRO A 122 -6.91 5.65 -19.23
C PRO A 122 -7.04 4.14 -19.24
N SER A 123 -8.13 3.65 -18.65
CA SER A 123 -8.58 2.27 -18.77
C SER A 123 -8.81 1.91 -20.25
N PRO A 124 -8.41 0.71 -20.71
CA PRO A 124 -8.76 0.22 -22.04
C PRO A 124 -10.27 0.10 -22.30
N SER A 125 -11.10 0.10 -21.25
CA SER A 125 -12.56 0.05 -21.40
C SER A 125 -13.16 1.36 -21.91
N VAL A 126 -12.39 2.45 -21.98
CA VAL A 126 -12.83 3.76 -22.47
C VAL A 126 -11.95 4.25 -23.62
N THR A 127 -12.59 4.72 -24.69
CA THR A 127 -11.90 5.16 -25.92
C THR A 127 -11.94 6.66 -26.16
N HIS A 128 -12.73 7.39 -25.38
CA HIS A 128 -12.99 8.82 -25.55
C HIS A 128 -12.15 9.71 -24.62
N ILE A 129 -11.29 9.11 -23.79
CA ILE A 129 -10.43 9.84 -22.87
C ILE A 129 -9.11 10.16 -23.55
N THR A 130 -8.79 11.45 -23.69
CA THR A 130 -7.51 11.92 -24.21
C THR A 130 -6.49 12.09 -23.09
N GLU A 131 -5.20 12.19 -23.42
CA GLU A 131 -4.13 12.46 -22.44
C GLU A 131 -4.36 13.75 -21.65
N THR A 132 -4.88 14.79 -22.30
CA THR A 132 -5.28 16.05 -21.64
C THR A 132 -6.37 15.82 -20.61
N MET A 133 -7.37 14.97 -20.93
CA MET A 133 -8.43 14.62 -19.99
C MET A 133 -7.90 13.78 -18.83
N THR A 134 -7.06 12.78 -19.10
CA THR A 134 -6.38 11.98 -18.07
C THR A 134 -5.64 12.88 -17.08
N ARG A 135 -4.82 13.81 -17.57
CA ARG A 135 -4.09 14.76 -16.72
C ARG A 135 -5.03 15.61 -15.87
N ALA A 136 -6.00 16.27 -16.51
CA ALA A 136 -6.93 17.16 -15.82
C ALA A 136 -7.77 16.44 -14.75
N MET A 137 -8.22 15.22 -15.03
CA MET A 137 -9.04 14.44 -14.09
C MET A 137 -8.21 13.93 -12.91
N MET A 138 -6.99 13.44 -13.15
CA MET A 138 -6.12 12.97 -12.07
C MET A 138 -5.64 14.10 -11.16
N GLU A 139 -5.31 15.28 -11.70
CA GLU A 139 -4.97 16.47 -10.89
C GLU A 139 -6.15 16.98 -10.05
N ARG A 140 -7.38 16.86 -10.58
CA ARG A 140 -8.61 17.21 -9.87
C ARG A 140 -8.86 16.26 -8.69
N ASP A 141 -8.77 14.96 -8.94
CA ASP A 141 -9.15 13.93 -7.97
C ASP A 141 -8.05 13.66 -6.93
N THR A 142 -6.79 13.90 -7.30
CA THR A 142 -5.63 13.67 -6.44
C THR A 142 -4.78 14.94 -6.34
N PRO A 143 -5.09 15.86 -5.41
CA PRO A 143 -4.41 17.16 -5.29
C PRO A 143 -2.89 17.07 -5.08
N PHE A 144 -2.40 15.94 -4.57
CA PHE A 144 -0.97 15.64 -4.48
C PHE A 144 -0.25 15.81 -5.83
N PHE A 145 -0.88 15.44 -6.95
CA PHE A 145 -0.27 15.48 -8.27
C PHE A 145 -0.39 16.84 -8.99
N LYS A 146 -1.10 17.81 -8.41
CA LYS A 146 -1.23 19.14 -9.00
C LYS A 146 0.10 19.90 -8.91
N SER A 147 0.63 20.36 -10.04
CA SER A 147 1.85 21.17 -10.12
C SER A 147 1.56 22.53 -10.76
N GLN A 148 2.32 23.57 -10.38
CA GLN A 148 2.38 24.83 -11.13
C GLN A 148 3.37 24.77 -12.30
N ASP A 149 4.13 23.68 -12.36
CA ASP A 149 5.11 23.47 -13.39
C ASP A 149 4.44 22.93 -14.67
N GLU A 150 4.26 23.81 -15.64
CA GLU A 150 3.76 23.48 -16.98
C GLU A 150 4.86 22.90 -17.89
N SER A 151 6.13 22.87 -17.44
CA SER A 151 7.34 22.65 -18.27
C SER A 151 7.51 21.26 -18.89
N ILE A 152 6.50 20.41 -18.81
CA ILE A 152 6.53 19.05 -19.32
C ILE A 152 5.72 18.94 -20.60
N ASP A 153 6.00 19.85 -21.54
CA ASP A 153 5.38 19.90 -22.86
C ASP A 153 5.94 18.75 -23.71
N GLY A 154 5.15 17.69 -23.92
CA GLY A 154 5.52 16.51 -24.71
C GLY A 154 5.62 15.18 -23.94
N ASP A 155 5.54 15.17 -22.61
CA ASP A 155 5.46 13.92 -21.84
C ASP A 155 4.04 13.36 -21.84
N THR A 156 3.96 12.03 -21.73
CA THR A 156 2.68 11.36 -21.41
C THR A 156 2.23 11.76 -20.00
N PRO A 157 0.91 11.71 -19.68
CA PRO A 157 0.44 12.03 -18.34
C PRO A 157 1.10 11.18 -17.25
N ARG A 158 1.41 9.91 -17.53
CA ARG A 158 2.14 9.03 -16.61
C ARG A 158 3.53 9.56 -16.25
N GLN A 159 4.33 9.96 -17.24
CA GLN A 159 5.67 10.52 -17.01
C GLN A 159 5.58 11.84 -16.24
N TYR A 160 4.63 12.71 -16.60
CA TYR A 160 4.35 13.93 -15.86
C TYR A 160 4.09 13.67 -14.38
N PHE A 161 3.19 12.73 -14.06
CA PHE A 161 2.85 12.42 -12.67
C PHE A 161 4.00 11.73 -11.91
N ALA A 162 4.79 10.90 -12.59
CA ALA A 162 5.98 10.30 -12.00
C ALA A 162 7.03 11.37 -11.64
N ASN A 163 7.28 12.35 -12.52
CA ASN A 163 8.15 13.49 -12.25
C ASN A 163 7.65 14.31 -11.05
N VAL A 164 6.35 14.64 -10.99
CA VAL A 164 5.75 15.36 -9.87
C VAL A 164 5.89 14.57 -8.56
N ALA A 165 5.66 13.25 -8.58
CA ALA A 165 5.83 12.41 -7.40
C ALA A 165 7.28 12.37 -6.94
N ARG A 166 8.23 12.13 -7.85
CA ARG A 166 9.66 12.10 -7.51
C ARG A 166 10.11 13.41 -6.88
N ASP A 167 9.76 14.55 -7.47
CA ASP A 167 10.11 15.87 -6.92
C ASP A 167 9.51 16.11 -5.52
N LYS A 168 8.20 15.90 -5.35
CA LYS A 168 7.52 16.18 -4.08
C LYS A 168 7.93 15.21 -2.97
N ILE A 169 8.04 13.93 -3.27
CA ILE A 169 8.43 12.91 -2.29
C ILE A 169 9.91 13.08 -1.95
N ALA A 170 10.80 13.36 -2.91
CA ALA A 170 12.21 13.62 -2.63
C ALA A 170 12.38 14.80 -1.65
N LYS A 171 11.69 15.91 -1.91
CA LYS A 171 11.71 17.10 -1.03
C LYS A 171 11.20 16.79 0.39
N THR A 172 10.12 16.03 0.51
CA THR A 172 9.49 15.73 1.80
C THR A 172 10.25 14.67 2.59
N ALA A 173 10.78 13.65 1.92
CA ALA A 173 11.50 12.55 2.54
C ALA A 173 13.00 12.84 2.73
N GLY A 174 13.55 13.85 2.06
CA GLY A 174 14.99 14.13 2.07
C GLY A 174 15.82 13.02 1.41
N ARG A 175 15.27 12.31 0.42
CA ARG A 175 15.88 11.16 -0.26
C ARG A 175 15.86 11.37 -1.77
N ASP A 176 16.84 10.81 -2.48
CA ASP A 176 16.87 10.84 -3.95
C ASP A 176 16.07 9.67 -4.53
N PHE A 177 15.15 9.99 -5.43
CA PHE A 177 14.32 9.03 -6.16
C PHE A 177 14.54 9.12 -7.67
N SER A 178 15.57 9.83 -8.14
CA SER A 178 15.87 10.05 -9.56
C SER A 178 16.08 8.76 -10.36
N THR A 179 16.48 7.67 -9.70
CA THR A 179 16.73 6.36 -10.32
C THR A 179 15.50 5.44 -10.33
N LEU A 180 14.38 5.85 -9.72
CA LEU A 180 13.16 5.04 -9.72
C LEU A 180 12.46 5.11 -11.08
N SER A 181 11.98 3.96 -11.53
CA SER A 181 11.33 3.84 -12.83
C SER A 181 9.93 4.46 -12.85
N ASP A 182 9.52 4.92 -14.02
CA ASP A 182 8.13 5.29 -14.34
C ASP A 182 7.32 4.06 -14.84
N SER A 183 7.94 2.87 -14.87
CA SER A 183 7.34 1.59 -15.28
C SER A 183 6.24 1.14 -14.32
#